data_AF-A0AAN8A0U1-F1
#
_entry.id   AF-A0AAN8A0U1-F1
#
_cell.length_a   1.000
_cell.length_b   1.000
_cell.length_c   1.000
_cell.angle_alpha   90.00
_cell.angle_beta   90.00
_cell.angle_gamma   90.00
#
_symmetry.space_group_name_H-M   'P 1'
#
loop_
_entity.id
_entity.type
_entity.pdbx_description
1 polymer ?
#
loop_
_entity_poly.entity_id
_entity_poly.type
_entity_poly.pdbx_seq_one_letter_code
_entity_poly.pdbx_strand_id
1 'polypeptide(L)'
;MTTDSKEEGAPPASNAALKVFGTNELAEMIFLGLPIRDVLTSTQRICREWKAVIEGSLPIQQALFRKPISDERLMYRELADGAAD
;
A
#
# COMPACT_ATOMS: atom_id res chain seq x y z
N MET A 1 -51.36 9.90 23.23
CA MET A 1 -51.10 10.54 21.93
C MET A 1 -49.64 10.28 21.60
N THR A 2 -49.40 9.21 20.85
CA THR A 2 -48.07 8.72 20.47
C THR A 2 -47.58 9.50 19.26
N THR A 3 -46.46 10.19 19.38
CA THR A 3 -45.59 10.50 18.23
C THR A 3 -44.20 10.02 18.58
N ASP A 4 -44.03 8.70 18.48
CA ASP A 4 -42.74 8.05 18.33
C ASP A 4 -42.20 8.49 16.96
N SER A 5 -41.37 9.52 16.96
CA SER A 5 -40.62 9.92 15.77
C SER A 5 -39.44 8.98 15.66
N LYS A 6 -39.68 7.83 15.02
CA LYS A 6 -38.64 6.92 14.56
C LYS A 6 -37.75 7.70 13.58
N GLU A 7 -36.63 8.22 14.09
CA GLU A 7 -35.47 8.55 13.26
C GLU A 7 -35.04 7.24 12.57
N GLU A 8 -35.57 6.98 11.38
CA GLU A 8 -34.94 6.03 10.46
C GLU A 8 -33.60 6.63 10.04
N GLY A 9 -32.57 6.25 10.80
CA GLY A 9 -31.19 6.61 10.56
C GLY A 9 -30.81 6.24 9.14
N ALA A 10 -30.60 7.26 8.31
CA ALA A 10 -29.91 7.13 7.04
C ALA A 10 -28.66 6.26 7.25
N PRO A 11 -28.35 5.32 6.33
CA PRO A 11 -27.19 4.46 6.49
C PRO A 11 -25.98 5.35 6.74
N PRO A 12 -25.17 5.09 7.80
CA PRO A 12 -24.05 5.95 8.14
C PRO A 12 -23.23 6.11 6.87
N ALA A 13 -23.15 7.33 6.35
CA ALA A 13 -22.56 7.63 5.05
C ALA A 13 -21.23 6.90 4.99
N SER A 14 -21.17 5.82 4.18
CA SER A 14 -20.02 4.95 4.23
C SER A 14 -18.84 5.76 3.72
N ASN A 15 -17.96 6.15 4.62
CA ASN A 15 -16.84 7.01 4.24
C ASN A 15 -15.98 6.19 3.27
N ALA A 16 -15.96 6.60 2.01
CA ALA A 16 -15.24 5.88 0.97
C ALA A 16 -13.76 5.70 1.35
N ALA A 17 -13.17 6.68 2.04
CA ALA A 17 -11.81 6.58 2.55
C ALA A 17 -11.66 5.45 3.59
N LEU A 18 -12.62 5.28 4.51
CA LEU A 18 -12.59 4.17 5.48
C LEU A 18 -12.63 2.81 4.78
N LYS A 19 -13.44 2.67 3.73
CA LYS A 19 -13.50 1.41 2.95
C LYS A 19 -12.22 1.15 2.17
N VAL A 20 -11.69 2.19 1.52
CA VAL A 20 -10.44 2.12 0.74
C VAL A 20 -9.26 1.75 1.63
N PHE A 21 -9.04 2.48 2.73
CA PHE A 21 -7.94 2.22 3.65
C PHE A 21 -8.17 1.02 4.58
N GLY A 22 -9.39 0.46 4.60
CA GLY A 22 -9.70 -0.83 5.21
C GLY A 22 -9.39 -2.02 4.30
N THR A 23 -9.04 -1.80 3.03
CA THR A 23 -8.68 -2.83 2.06
C THR A 23 -7.22 -2.63 1.65
N ASN A 24 -6.33 -3.54 2.07
CA ASN A 24 -4.88 -3.36 1.92
C ASN A 24 -4.45 -3.18 0.46
N GLU A 25 -5.06 -3.91 -0.47
CA GLU A 25 -4.76 -3.85 -1.91
C GLU A 25 -5.08 -2.48 -2.50
N LEU A 26 -6.18 -1.85 -2.06
CA LEU A 26 -6.56 -0.52 -2.51
C LEU A 26 -5.61 0.54 -1.94
N ALA A 27 -5.29 0.44 -0.64
CA ALA A 27 -4.29 1.31 -0.01
C ALA A 27 -2.91 1.17 -0.67
N GLU A 28 -2.51 -0.06 -0.99
CA GLU A 28 -1.26 -0.36 -1.67
C GLU A 28 -1.16 0.35 -3.02
N MET A 29 -2.18 0.21 -3.87
CA MET A 29 -2.22 0.87 -5.18
C MET A 29 -2.13 2.39 -5.06
N ILE A 30 -2.76 2.98 -4.06
CA ILE A 30 -2.66 4.43 -3.80
C ILE A 30 -1.22 4.79 -3.44
N PHE A 31 -0.60 4.07 -2.50
CA PHE A 31 0.76 4.35 -2.06
C PHE A 31 1.80 4.15 -3.16
N LEU A 32 1.62 3.16 -4.04
CA LEU A 32 2.47 2.96 -5.22
C LEU A 32 2.35 4.12 -6.24
N GLY A 33 1.22 4.83 -6.25
CA GLY A 33 1.01 6.02 -7.07
C GLY A 33 1.60 7.32 -6.48
N LEU A 34 2.08 7.31 -5.24
CA LEU A 34 2.65 8.48 -4.59
C LEU A 34 4.14 8.67 -4.91
N PRO A 35 4.66 9.91 -4.82
CA PRO A 35 6.11 10.12 -4.87
C PRO A 35 6.83 9.32 -3.77
N ILE A 36 7.89 8.61 -4.15
CA ILE A 36 8.63 7.69 -3.26
C ILE A 36 9.05 8.35 -1.92
N ARG A 37 9.42 9.64 -1.98
CA ARG A 37 9.78 10.44 -0.80
C ARG A 37 8.62 10.53 0.18
N ASP A 38 7.42 10.77 -0.30
CA ASP A 38 6.24 10.94 0.55
C ASP A 38 5.82 9.60 1.16
N VAL A 39 6.04 8.48 0.47
CA VAL A 39 5.89 7.13 1.02
C VAL A 39 6.91 6.87 2.13
N LEU A 40 8.17 7.29 1.96
CA LEU A 40 9.25 7.12 2.94
C LEU A 40 9.09 7.98 4.19
N THR A 41 8.54 9.19 4.07
CA THR A 41 8.50 10.16 5.19
C THR A 41 7.09 10.38 5.72
N SER A 42 6.21 10.95 4.90
CA SER A 42 4.94 11.52 5.36
C SER A 42 3.90 10.43 5.61
N THR A 43 3.76 9.50 4.66
CA THR A 43 2.72 8.47 4.64
C THR A 43 2.87 7.49 5.81
N GLN A 44 4.11 7.08 6.13
CA GLN A 44 4.41 6.19 7.27
C GLN A 44 4.22 6.83 8.65
N ARG A 45 4.02 8.16 8.72
CA ARG A 45 3.86 8.92 9.97
C ARG A 45 2.41 9.32 10.28
N ILE A 46 1.46 9.02 9.40
CA ILE A 46 0.06 9.40 9.57
C ILE A 46 -0.63 8.52 10.62
N CYS A 47 -0.59 7.20 10.45
CA CYS A 47 -1.12 6.24 11.42
C CYS A 47 -0.39 4.90 11.35
N ARG A 48 -0.70 4.00 12.30
CA ARG A 48 -0.05 2.69 12.43
C ARG A 48 -0.47 1.73 11.32
N GLU A 49 -1.73 1.82 10.89
CA GLU A 49 -2.31 0.98 9.84
C GLU A 49 -1.59 1.23 8.50
N TRP A 50 -1.39 2.49 8.13
CA TRP A 50 -0.69 2.85 6.89
C TRP A 50 0.76 2.39 6.90
N LYS A 51 1.44 2.56 8.04
CA LYS A 51 2.78 2.03 8.23
C LYS A 51 2.81 0.51 8.08
N ALA A 52 1.85 -0.21 8.66
CA ALA A 52 1.75 -1.66 8.56
C ALA A 52 1.50 -2.12 7.11
N VAL A 53 0.64 -1.43 6.34
CA VAL A 53 0.43 -1.70 4.91
C VAL A 53 1.73 -1.53 4.14
N ILE A 54 2.44 -0.41 4.34
CA ILE A 54 3.71 -0.12 3.67
C ILE A 54 4.75 -1.19 3.99
N GLU A 55 4.94 -1.54 5.27
CA GLU A 55 5.94 -2.52 5.71
C GLU A 55 5.60 -3.96 5.28
N GLY A 56 4.32 -4.31 5.23
CA GLY A 56 3.84 -5.64 4.86
C GLY A 56 3.75 -5.89 3.34
N SER A 57 3.62 -4.84 2.53
CA SER A 57 3.46 -4.95 1.08
C SER A 57 4.78 -5.20 0.37
N LEU A 58 4.93 -6.37 -0.25
CA LEU A 58 6.11 -6.68 -1.07
C LEU A 58 6.27 -5.70 -2.25
N PRO A 59 5.23 -5.38 -3.05
CA PRO A 59 5.32 -4.39 -4.12
C PRO A 59 5.81 -3.03 -3.64
N ILE A 60 5.31 -2.53 -2.50
CA ILE A 60 5.79 -1.27 -1.93
C ILE A 60 7.25 -1.38 -1.48
N GLN A 61 7.63 -2.45 -0.77
CA GLN A 61 9.02 -2.63 -0.35
C GLN A 61 9.98 -2.70 -1.54
N GLN A 62 9.55 -3.29 -2.67
CA GLN A 62 10.29 -3.30 -3.92
C GLN A 62 10.38 -1.92 -4.56
N ALA A 63 9.27 -1.17 -4.63
CA ALA A 63 9.24 0.20 -5.13
C ALA A 63 10.10 1.14 -4.27
N LEU A 64 10.23 0.85 -2.97
CA LEU A 64 11.11 1.56 -2.03
C LEU A 64 12.58 1.09 -2.09
N PHE A 65 12.93 0.18 -3.01
CA PHE A 65 14.27 -0.42 -3.12
C PHE A 65 14.75 -1.13 -1.85
N ARG A 66 13.83 -1.57 -0.98
CA ARG A 66 14.14 -2.33 0.24
C ARG A 66 14.19 -3.83 -0.01
N LYS A 67 13.52 -4.30 -1.07
CA LYS A 67 13.52 -5.71 -1.51
C LYS A 67 13.79 -5.79 -3.02
N PRO A 68 14.42 -6.87 -3.51
CA PRO A 68 14.65 -7.07 -4.94
C PRO A 68 13.33 -7.32 -5.69
N ILE A 69 13.23 -6.86 -6.95
CA ILE A 69 12.04 -6.99 -7.80
C ILE A 69 11.90 -8.43 -8.36
N SER A 70 13.03 -9.09 -8.61
CA SER A 70 13.21 -10.53 -8.88
C SER A 70 14.69 -10.78 -9.17
N ASP A 71 15.18 -11.98 -8.91
CA ASP A 71 16.60 -12.36 -9.07
C ASP A 71 17.00 -12.60 -10.54
N GLU A 72 16.03 -12.80 -11.44
CA GLU A 72 16.28 -13.09 -12.86
C GLU A 72 17.11 -12.02 -13.55
N ARG A 73 16.96 -10.74 -13.18
CA ARG A 73 17.75 -9.66 -13.79
C ARG A 73 19.23 -9.67 -13.39
N LEU A 74 19.60 -10.33 -12.29
CA LEU A 74 20.98 -10.48 -11.84
C LEU A 74 21.62 -11.77 -12.35
N MET A 75 20.81 -12.82 -12.56
CA MET A 75 21.30 -14.13 -13.05
C MET A 75 21.97 -14.06 -14.44
N TYR A 76 21.58 -13.10 -15.30
CA TYR A 76 22.19 -12.92 -16.62
C TYR A 76 23.54 -12.21 -16.63
N ARG A 77 23.93 -11.50 -15.55
CA ARG A 77 25.25 -10.86 -15.49
C ARG A 77 26.34 -11.89 -15.19
N GLU A 78 26.04 -12.86 -14.33
CA GLU A 78 26.99 -13.87 -13.88
C GLU A 78 27.32 -14.90 -14.98
N LEU A 79 26.35 -15.21 -15.85
CA LEU A 79 26.56 -16.10 -17.01
C LEU A 79 27.32 -15.44 -18.17
N ALA A 80 27.29 -14.10 -18.28
CA ALA A 80 27.97 -13.37 -19.34
C ALA A 80 29.47 -13.20 -19.07
N ASP A 81 29.88 -13.17 -17.80
CA ASP A 81 31.28 -12.99 -17.39
C ASP A 81 32.07 -14.31 -17.30
N GLY A 82 31.39 -15.47 -17.35
CA GLY A 82 32.01 -16.80 -17.24
C GLY A 82 32.33 -17.51 -18.56
N ALA A 83 32.09 -16.88 -19.71
CA ALA A 83 32.28 -17.49 -21.05
C ALA A 83 33.58 -17.05 -21.76
N ALA A 84 34.53 -16.48 -21.02
CA ALA A 84 35.82 -16.03 -21.55
C ALA A 84 36.99 -16.63 -20.74
N ASP A 85 37.17 -17.94 -20.82
CA ASP A 85 38.49 -18.61 -20.71
C ASP A 85 38.43 -20.03 -21.32
#